data_AF-C1E1A2-F1
#
_entry.id   AF-C1E1A2-F1
#
_cell.length_a   1.000
_cell.length_b   1.000
_cell.length_c   1.000
_cell.angle_alpha   90.00
_cell.angle_beta   90.00
_cell.angle_gamma   90.00
#
_symmetry.space_group_name_H-M   'P 1'
#
loop_
_entity.id
_entity.type
_entity.pdbx_description
1 polymer ?
#
loop_
_entity_poly.entity_id
_entity_poly.type
_entity_poly.pdbx_seq_one_letter_code
_entity_poly.pdbx_strand_id
1 'polypeptide(L)'
;MWRRLLRGAEVWEDRQRTVLVTEASPGRWIRPVHEEDDLANPCVDPCVECELLEDRCVGWVHVRDLQLSAPEPETHALRASRRYRGHRGLLHVPSVVAFVEAHVARTREDRARYKRGGTTGPSLFDASGFVQAAFANASSPRPVFIPRRVHEQHHFAEPVDDLNEATPGDLVFFGVQPPNAFKGCVDVRHVGIITAVRCISGSSASCVELAFASVTDPIAGRGIVARDSVIVPSRSSTPGARGGNWSTTWEFGRARPGPEHEGDAASERLAQTVLSVGRCRRGVEGADDLPRGRTASSARCGGSSR
;
A
#
# COMPACT_ATOMS: atom_id res chain seq x y z
N MET A 1 14.75 -2.68 23.03
CA MET A 1 15.15 -3.96 22.39
C MET A 1 14.00 -4.56 21.60
N TRP A 2 14.29 -5.39 20.60
CA TRP A 2 13.28 -6.06 19.77
C TRP A 2 12.76 -7.33 20.45
N ARG A 3 11.48 -7.64 20.27
CA ARG A 3 10.83 -8.85 20.77
C ARG A 3 9.98 -9.46 19.67
N ARG A 4 9.85 -10.77 19.65
CA ARG A 4 9.01 -11.49 18.69
C ARG A 4 7.60 -11.65 19.24
N LEU A 5 6.60 -11.33 18.42
CA LEU A 5 5.20 -11.60 18.72
C LEU A 5 4.95 -13.11 18.70
N LEU A 6 4.50 -13.67 19.82
CA LEU A 6 4.12 -15.07 19.95
C LEU A 6 2.67 -15.32 19.51
N ARG A 7 1.85 -14.26 19.57
CA ARG A 7 0.48 -14.20 19.08
C ARG A 7 0.29 -12.96 18.21
N GLY A 8 -0.69 -12.98 17.33
CA GLY A 8 -1.06 -11.80 16.56
C GLY A 8 -1.57 -10.67 17.45
N ALA A 9 -1.35 -9.43 17.02
CA ALA A 9 -1.75 -8.23 17.75
C ALA A 9 -2.34 -7.19 16.79
N GLU A 10 -3.29 -6.41 17.29
CA GLU A 10 -3.81 -5.24 16.59
C GLU A 10 -2.97 -4.01 16.96
N VAL A 11 -2.59 -3.24 15.94
CA VAL A 11 -1.81 -2.01 16.07
C VAL A 11 -2.68 -0.84 15.64
N TRP A 12 -2.83 0.12 16.54
CA TRP A 12 -3.78 1.22 16.45
C TRP A 12 -3.08 2.55 16.20
N GLU A 13 -3.82 3.52 15.68
CA GLU A 13 -3.30 4.86 15.39
C GLU A 13 -3.12 5.70 16.65
N ASP A 14 -3.98 5.48 17.62
CA ASP A 14 -4.11 6.25 18.84
C ASP A 14 -4.22 5.34 20.07
N ARG A 15 -3.90 5.88 21.25
CA ARG A 15 -3.97 5.16 22.54
C ARG A 15 -5.38 4.65 22.85
N GLN A 16 -6.41 5.36 22.39
CA GLN A 16 -7.80 5.05 22.63
C GLN A 16 -8.32 3.94 21.70
N ARG A 17 -7.51 3.47 20.75
CA ARG A 17 -7.82 2.39 19.81
C ARG A 17 -9.04 2.71 18.95
N THR A 18 -9.10 3.92 18.41
CA THR A 18 -10.23 4.35 17.58
C THR A 18 -10.05 3.96 16.11
N VAL A 19 -8.81 3.95 15.62
CA VAL A 19 -8.49 3.59 14.22
C VAL A 19 -7.44 2.49 14.18
N LEU A 20 -7.82 1.34 13.63
CA LEU A 20 -6.89 0.24 13.39
C LEU A 20 -5.94 0.62 12.25
N VAL A 21 -4.63 0.52 12.49
CA VAL A 21 -3.59 0.75 11.48
C VAL A 21 -3.22 -0.54 10.78
N THR A 22 -2.96 -1.60 11.54
CA THR A 22 -2.57 -2.90 10.99
C THR A 22 -2.85 -4.03 11.96
N GLU A 23 -2.91 -5.24 11.42
CA GLU A 23 -2.83 -6.48 12.19
C GLU A 23 -1.43 -7.07 12.02
N ALA A 24 -0.72 -7.33 13.11
CA ALA A 24 0.59 -7.95 13.09
C ALA A 24 0.45 -9.46 13.33
N SER A 25 0.85 -10.28 12.35
CA SER A 25 0.83 -11.74 12.48
C SER A 25 1.79 -12.25 13.57
N PRO A 26 1.53 -13.43 14.17
CA PRO A 26 2.52 -14.12 14.99
C PRO A 26 3.85 -14.27 14.25
N GLY A 27 4.94 -14.08 14.98
CA GLY A 27 6.30 -14.21 14.48
C GLY A 27 6.92 -12.91 13.98
N ARG A 28 6.14 -11.83 13.80
CA ARG A 28 6.66 -10.48 13.52
C ARG A 28 7.44 -9.92 14.71
N TRP A 29 8.38 -9.02 14.44
CA TRP A 29 9.20 -8.36 15.44
C TRP A 29 8.65 -6.99 15.79
N ILE A 30 8.64 -6.67 17.08
CA ILE A 30 8.09 -5.45 17.65
C ILE A 30 9.03 -4.89 18.72
N ARG A 31 9.08 -3.56 18.86
CA ARG A 31 9.71 -2.88 20.00
C ARG A 31 8.86 -1.71 20.47
N PRO A 32 8.87 -1.36 21.76
CA PRO A 32 8.41 -0.04 22.20
C PRO A 32 9.21 1.07 21.53
N VAL A 33 8.56 2.17 21.18
CA VAL A 33 9.24 3.39 20.69
C VAL A 33 9.95 4.10 21.84
N HIS A 34 9.34 4.08 23.03
CA HIS A 34 9.89 4.65 24.25
C HIS A 34 10.23 3.51 25.22
N GLU A 35 11.53 3.23 25.42
CA GLU A 35 11.99 2.04 26.15
C GLU A 35 11.81 2.14 27.67
N GLU A 36 11.78 3.35 28.24
CA GLU A 36 11.93 3.55 29.70
C GLU A 36 10.61 3.61 30.48
N ASP A 37 9.45 3.83 29.84
CA ASP A 37 8.20 4.16 30.57
C ASP A 37 7.04 3.15 30.39
N ASP A 38 6.90 2.50 29.24
CA ASP A 38 5.59 1.94 28.86
C ASP A 38 5.36 0.45 29.15
N LEU A 39 6.41 -0.39 29.21
CA LEU A 39 6.25 -1.83 29.52
C LEU A 39 6.45 -2.17 31.01
N ALA A 40 7.05 -1.26 31.78
CA ALA A 40 7.42 -1.49 33.18
C ALA A 40 6.29 -1.14 34.17
N ASN A 41 5.32 -0.29 33.77
CA ASN A 41 4.24 0.16 34.64
C ASN A 41 2.84 0.00 34.00
N PRO A 42 2.34 -1.25 33.85
CA PRO A 42 1.08 -1.57 33.17
C PRO A 42 -0.19 -1.08 33.90
N CYS A 43 -0.06 -0.41 35.05
CA CYS A 43 -1.17 0.01 35.90
C CYS A 43 -1.75 1.38 35.55
N VAL A 44 -1.07 2.22 34.75
CA VAL A 44 -1.49 3.61 34.48
C VAL A 44 -1.96 3.82 33.03
N ASP A 45 -1.36 3.14 32.06
CA ASP A 45 -1.81 3.15 30.67
C ASP A 45 -1.64 1.75 30.06
N PRO A 46 -2.72 1.08 29.62
CA PRO A 46 -2.62 -0.27 29.09
C PRO A 46 -2.16 -0.29 27.62
N CYS A 47 -1.78 0.83 27.01
CA CYS A 47 -1.32 0.92 25.63
C CYS A 47 0.12 1.45 25.54
N VAL A 48 0.95 0.78 24.75
CA VAL A 48 2.34 1.16 24.46
C VAL A 48 2.51 1.46 22.98
N GLU A 49 3.21 2.53 22.64
CA GLU A 49 3.56 2.81 21.26
C GLU A 49 4.68 1.88 20.82
N CYS A 50 4.45 1.16 19.74
CA CYS A 50 5.35 0.17 19.21
C CYS A 50 5.70 0.42 17.75
N GLU A 51 6.84 -0.09 17.34
CA GLU A 51 7.31 -0.16 15.96
C GLU A 51 7.45 -1.63 15.55
N LEU A 52 6.94 -1.99 14.37
CA LEU A 52 7.16 -3.29 13.75
C LEU A 52 8.39 -3.28 12.85
N LEU A 53 9.25 -4.31 12.94
CA LEU A 53 10.55 -4.31 12.28
C LEU A 53 10.43 -4.33 10.75
N GLU A 54 9.52 -5.15 10.24
CA GLU A 54 9.58 -5.58 8.85
C GLU A 54 9.10 -4.51 7.86
N ASP A 55 8.15 -3.67 8.26
CA ASP A 55 7.58 -2.58 7.47
C ASP A 55 7.74 -1.21 8.14
N ARG A 56 8.37 -1.17 9.33
CA ARG A 56 8.58 0.05 10.14
C ARG A 56 7.27 0.73 10.55
N CYS A 57 6.16 -0.02 10.55
CA CYS A 57 4.87 0.50 10.96
C CYS A 57 4.89 0.84 12.45
N VAL A 58 4.49 2.07 12.80
CA VAL A 58 4.37 2.56 14.17
C VAL A 58 2.90 2.70 14.54
N GLY A 59 2.56 2.30 15.77
CA GLY A 59 1.25 2.53 16.37
C GLY A 59 1.13 1.98 17.78
N TRP A 60 -0.04 2.12 18.38
CA TRP A 60 -0.33 1.74 19.76
C TRP A 60 -0.80 0.30 19.85
N VAL A 61 -0.27 -0.45 20.81
CA VAL A 61 -0.68 -1.82 21.09
C VAL A 61 -1.06 -1.93 22.56
N HIS A 62 -2.16 -2.63 22.82
CA HIS A 62 -2.59 -2.89 24.18
C HIS A 62 -1.68 -3.95 24.82
N VAL A 63 -1.10 -3.64 25.98
CA VAL A 63 -0.11 -4.46 26.68
C VAL A 63 -0.63 -5.87 26.98
N ARG A 64 -1.93 -6.04 27.25
CA ARG A 64 -2.51 -7.38 27.49
C ARG A 64 -2.58 -8.26 26.24
N ASP A 65 -2.50 -7.66 25.06
CA ASP A 65 -2.51 -8.39 23.78
C ASP A 65 -1.09 -8.83 23.39
N LEU A 66 -0.06 -8.28 24.05
CA LEU A 66 1.33 -8.57 23.81
C LEU A 66 1.77 -9.86 24.51
N GLN A 67 1.88 -10.93 23.73
CA GLN A 67 2.65 -12.11 24.10
C GLN A 67 3.99 -12.06 23.38
N LEU A 68 5.07 -11.82 24.13
CA LEU A 68 6.38 -11.47 23.58
C LEU A 68 7.45 -12.47 24.00
N SER A 69 8.41 -12.71 23.10
CA SER A 69 9.64 -13.41 23.43
C SER A 69 10.54 -12.59 24.38
N ALA A 70 11.64 -13.22 24.81
CA ALA A 70 12.77 -12.51 25.40
C ALA A 70 13.25 -11.37 24.46
N PRO A 71 13.77 -10.27 25.03
CA PRO A 71 14.30 -9.17 24.25
C PRO A 71 15.60 -9.55 23.54
N GLU A 72 15.78 -9.03 22.33
CA GLU A 72 16.90 -9.33 21.46
C GLU A 72 17.45 -8.07 20.78
N PRO A 73 18.74 -8.04 20.42
CA PRO A 73 19.32 -6.94 19.68
C PRO A 73 18.78 -6.90 18.24
N GLU A 74 18.76 -5.70 17.65
CA GLU A 74 18.27 -5.48 16.28
C GLU A 74 19.00 -6.34 15.26
N THR A 75 20.31 -6.55 15.41
CA THR A 75 21.11 -7.41 14.53
C THR A 75 20.59 -8.85 14.49
N HIS A 76 20.13 -9.39 15.63
CA HIS A 76 19.54 -10.72 15.68
C HIS A 76 18.13 -10.72 15.09
N ALA A 77 17.26 -9.80 15.51
CA ALA A 77 15.89 -9.68 14.99
C ALA A 77 15.88 -9.55 13.46
N LEU A 78 16.78 -8.73 12.91
CA LEU A 78 16.98 -8.53 11.48
C LEU A 78 17.41 -9.81 10.75
N ARG A 79 18.25 -10.65 11.36
CA ARG A 79 18.66 -11.95 10.82
C ARG A 79 17.53 -12.98 10.92
N ALA A 80 16.80 -12.97 12.03
CA ALA A 80 15.78 -13.94 12.36
C ALA A 80 14.44 -13.71 11.63
N SER A 81 14.12 -12.46 11.25
CA SER A 81 12.92 -12.14 10.47
C SER A 81 12.88 -12.81 9.09
N ARG A 82 14.04 -13.26 8.58
CA ARG A 82 14.20 -13.87 7.24
C ARG A 82 13.59 -13.02 6.11
N ARG A 83 13.38 -11.72 6.35
CA ARG A 83 12.83 -10.79 5.36
C ARG A 83 13.79 -10.66 4.18
N TYR A 84 13.22 -10.51 2.99
CA TYR A 84 14.03 -10.22 1.81
C TYR A 84 14.50 -8.75 1.82
N ARG A 85 15.80 -8.54 1.53
CA ARG A 85 16.48 -7.23 1.53
C ARG A 85 17.04 -6.86 0.16
N GLY A 86 16.23 -6.99 -0.89
CA GLY A 86 16.46 -6.26 -2.14
C GLY A 86 17.65 -6.62 -3.03
N HIS A 87 18.42 -7.67 -2.78
CA HIS A 87 19.53 -8.04 -3.68
C HIS A 87 19.37 -9.49 -4.16
N ARG A 88 19.03 -9.64 -5.45
CA ARG A 88 18.92 -10.89 -6.23
C ARG A 88 17.67 -11.77 -5.99
N GLY A 89 16.64 -11.55 -6.80
CA GLY A 89 15.74 -12.62 -7.28
C GLY A 89 14.74 -13.25 -6.32
N LEU A 90 14.33 -12.59 -5.22
CA LEU A 90 13.32 -13.16 -4.30
C LEU A 90 11.94 -12.52 -4.38
N LEU A 91 11.81 -11.31 -4.91
CA LEU A 91 10.48 -10.80 -5.27
C LEU A 91 10.02 -11.54 -6.53
N HIS A 92 9.22 -12.59 -6.33
CA HIS A 92 8.60 -13.31 -7.43
C HIS A 92 7.26 -12.66 -7.76
N VAL A 93 7.31 -11.62 -8.61
CA VAL A 93 6.13 -10.86 -9.04
C VAL A 93 4.96 -11.73 -9.53
N PRO A 94 5.18 -12.81 -10.32
CA PRO A 94 4.08 -13.68 -10.72
C PRO A 94 3.33 -14.32 -9.55
N SER A 95 4.01 -14.62 -8.43
CA SER A 95 3.31 -15.12 -7.23
C SER A 95 2.45 -14.05 -6.58
N VAL A 96 2.88 -12.78 -6.61
CA VAL A 96 2.09 -11.65 -6.08
C VAL A 96 0.82 -11.48 -6.89
N VAL A 97 0.94 -11.53 -8.23
CA VAL A 97 -0.21 -11.48 -9.15
C VAL A 97 -1.12 -12.69 -8.93
N ALA A 98 -0.57 -13.90 -8.82
CA ALA A 98 -1.34 -15.11 -8.55
C ALA A 98 -2.10 -15.04 -7.21
N PHE A 99 -1.50 -14.46 -6.17
CA PHE A 99 -2.16 -14.26 -4.88
C PHE A 99 -3.39 -13.37 -5.01
N VAL A 100 -3.29 -12.23 -5.70
CA VAL A 100 -4.43 -11.31 -5.84
C VAL A 100 -5.51 -11.89 -6.75
N GLU A 101 -5.11 -12.54 -7.85
CA GLU A 101 -6.03 -13.22 -8.76
C GLU A 101 -6.80 -14.34 -8.07
N ALA A 102 -6.16 -15.11 -7.19
CA ALA A 102 -6.82 -16.11 -6.37
C ALA A 102 -7.88 -15.51 -5.42
N HIS A 103 -7.71 -14.26 -4.95
CA HIS A 103 -8.72 -13.58 -4.14
C HIS A 103 -9.89 -13.05 -4.98
N VAL A 104 -9.61 -12.54 -6.18
CA VAL A 104 -10.63 -12.09 -7.13
C VAL A 104 -11.51 -13.26 -7.61
N ALA A 105 -10.90 -14.42 -7.83
CA ALA A 105 -11.57 -15.64 -8.30
C ALA A 105 -12.50 -16.30 -7.27
N ARG A 106 -12.51 -15.85 -6.01
CA ARG A 106 -13.40 -16.41 -4.99
C ARG A 106 -14.88 -16.11 -5.30
N THR A 107 -15.73 -17.01 -4.81
CA THR A 107 -17.19 -16.84 -4.79
C THR A 107 -17.57 -15.57 -4.04
N ARG A 108 -18.78 -15.06 -4.28
CA ARG A 108 -19.23 -13.81 -3.64
C ARG A 108 -19.22 -13.92 -2.11
N GLU A 109 -19.51 -15.10 -1.59
CA GLU A 109 -19.59 -15.42 -0.17
C GLU A 109 -18.20 -15.48 0.48
N ASP A 110 -17.19 -15.98 -0.25
CA ASP A 110 -15.82 -16.20 0.24
C ASP A 110 -14.84 -15.07 -0.12
N ARG A 111 -15.28 -14.07 -0.88
CA ARG A 111 -14.48 -12.89 -1.19
C ARG A 111 -14.09 -12.15 0.07
N ALA A 112 -12.81 -11.78 0.14
CA ALA A 112 -12.33 -10.98 1.25
C ALA A 112 -13.02 -9.62 1.26
N ARG A 113 -13.44 -9.19 2.45
CA ARG A 113 -14.20 -7.98 2.69
C ARG A 113 -13.29 -6.87 3.18
N TYR A 114 -13.76 -5.64 3.01
CA TYR A 114 -13.09 -4.47 3.54
C TYR A 114 -13.14 -4.44 5.07
N LYS A 115 -11.98 -4.26 5.70
CA LYS A 115 -11.81 -3.87 7.10
C LYS A 115 -10.74 -2.79 7.13
N ARG A 116 -11.07 -1.58 7.60
CA ARG A 116 -10.06 -0.53 7.85
C ARG A 116 -8.98 -1.07 8.78
N GLY A 117 -7.72 -0.95 8.41
CA GLY A 117 -6.60 -1.52 9.15
C GLY A 117 -6.39 -3.01 8.94
N GLY A 118 -7.28 -3.70 8.23
CA GLY A 118 -7.19 -5.14 7.96
C GLY A 118 -5.96 -5.48 7.13
N THR A 119 -5.19 -6.47 7.57
CA THR A 119 -3.90 -6.83 6.97
C THR A 119 -3.66 -8.33 6.99
N THR A 120 -4.23 -9.01 7.99
CA THR A 120 -4.09 -10.45 8.12
C THR A 120 -5.18 -11.16 7.32
N GLY A 121 -4.74 -11.86 6.27
CA GLY A 121 -5.63 -12.64 5.42
C GLY A 121 -6.22 -13.86 6.12
N PRO A 122 -7.15 -14.56 5.45
CA PRO A 122 -7.52 -14.37 4.04
C PRO A 122 -8.78 -13.54 3.79
N SER A 123 -9.44 -13.02 4.82
CA SER A 123 -10.84 -12.58 4.70
C SER A 123 -11.09 -11.08 4.91
N LEU A 124 -10.19 -10.35 5.55
CA LEU A 124 -10.41 -8.94 5.92
C LEU A 124 -9.18 -8.10 5.58
N PHE A 125 -9.36 -7.08 4.73
CA PHE A 125 -8.27 -6.20 4.30
C PHE A 125 -8.75 -4.77 4.12
N ASP A 126 -7.86 -3.79 4.28
CA ASP A 126 -7.98 -2.53 3.54
C ASP A 126 -7.13 -2.58 2.27
N ALA A 127 -7.20 -1.54 1.44
CA ALA A 127 -6.49 -1.49 0.16
C ALA A 127 -4.98 -1.76 0.30
N SER A 128 -4.30 -0.95 1.13
CA SER A 128 -2.86 -1.06 1.34
C SER A 128 -2.46 -2.34 2.09
N GLY A 129 -3.30 -2.84 3.01
CA GLY A 129 -3.11 -4.09 3.74
C GLY A 129 -3.24 -5.31 2.82
N PHE A 130 -4.16 -5.27 1.85
CA PHE A 130 -4.28 -6.30 0.82
C PHE A 130 -3.03 -6.35 -0.06
N VAL A 131 -2.53 -5.20 -0.51
CA VAL A 131 -1.28 -5.11 -1.27
C VAL A 131 -0.12 -5.64 -0.43
N GLN A 132 0.06 -5.17 0.80
CA GLN A 132 1.14 -5.64 1.67
C GLN A 132 1.07 -7.16 1.92
N ALA A 133 -0.13 -7.71 2.16
CA ALA A 133 -0.35 -9.13 2.35
C ALA A 133 0.01 -9.94 1.08
N ALA A 134 -0.24 -9.41 -0.11
CA ALA A 134 0.16 -10.06 -1.35
C ALA A 134 1.69 -10.20 -1.43
N PHE A 135 2.45 -9.13 -1.19
CA PHE A 135 3.92 -9.18 -1.18
C PHE A 135 4.48 -10.10 -0.08
N ALA A 136 3.91 -10.03 1.12
CA ALA A 136 4.38 -10.81 2.27
C ALA A 136 4.12 -12.32 2.10
N ASN A 137 2.93 -12.71 1.64
CA ASN A 137 2.55 -14.12 1.55
C ASN A 137 3.04 -14.80 0.26
N ALA A 138 3.06 -14.07 -0.87
CA ALA A 138 3.43 -14.64 -2.16
C ALA A 138 4.92 -14.99 -2.27
N SER A 139 5.77 -14.37 -1.44
CA SER A 139 7.23 -14.48 -1.52
C SER A 139 7.83 -15.57 -0.60
N SER A 140 7.01 -16.53 -0.16
CA SER A 140 7.46 -17.65 0.69
C SER A 140 8.58 -18.47 0.02
N PRO A 141 9.68 -18.84 0.72
CA PRO A 141 9.86 -18.82 2.19
C PRO A 141 10.41 -17.50 2.78
N ARG A 142 10.64 -16.45 1.97
CA ARG A 142 11.21 -15.17 2.44
C ARG A 142 10.23 -14.03 2.18
N PRO A 143 9.38 -13.68 3.15
CA PRO A 143 8.36 -12.64 2.96
C PRO A 143 8.99 -11.30 2.55
N VAL A 144 8.32 -10.61 1.63
CA VAL A 144 8.64 -9.25 1.21
C VAL A 144 7.65 -8.32 1.90
N PHE A 145 8.14 -7.49 2.81
CA PHE A 145 7.32 -6.48 3.46
C PHE A 145 7.52 -5.15 2.77
N ILE A 146 6.46 -4.61 2.19
CA ILE A 146 6.39 -3.21 1.76
C ILE A 146 5.75 -2.37 2.88
N PRO A 147 5.82 -1.03 2.82
CA PRO A 147 5.18 -0.19 3.83
C PRO A 147 3.69 -0.45 4.01
N ARG A 148 3.16 -0.13 5.19
CA ARG A 148 1.78 -0.48 5.55
C ARG A 148 0.76 0.49 4.98
N ARG A 149 1.07 1.79 4.96
CA ARG A 149 0.10 2.83 4.57
C ARG A 149 0.24 3.18 3.10
N VAL A 150 -0.87 3.57 2.48
CA VAL A 150 -0.91 3.86 1.04
C VAL A 150 0.09 4.94 0.60
N HIS A 151 0.24 6.01 1.37
CA HIS A 151 1.18 7.09 1.05
C HIS A 151 2.65 6.66 1.19
N GLU A 152 2.93 5.76 2.13
CA GLU A 152 4.26 5.17 2.29
C GLU A 152 4.57 4.22 1.14
N GLN A 153 3.58 3.42 0.69
CA GLN A 153 3.72 2.57 -0.49
C GLN A 153 3.97 3.40 -1.76
N HIS A 154 3.26 4.52 -1.92
CA HIS A 154 3.48 5.44 -3.05
C HIS A 154 4.88 6.08 -3.01
N HIS A 155 5.38 6.46 -1.82
CA HIS A 155 6.74 6.97 -1.67
C HIS A 155 7.81 5.90 -1.94
N PHE A 156 7.54 4.67 -1.52
CA PHE A 156 8.47 3.55 -1.60
C PHE A 156 8.59 2.96 -3.01
N ALA A 157 7.50 2.96 -3.78
CA ALA A 157 7.48 2.42 -5.12
C ALA A 157 8.30 3.29 -6.10
N GLU A 158 9.07 2.65 -6.97
CA GLU A 158 9.79 3.35 -8.04
C GLU A 158 8.77 3.81 -9.11
N PRO A 159 8.72 5.10 -9.49
CA PRO A 159 7.75 5.56 -10.49
C PRO A 159 7.87 4.82 -11.83
N VAL A 160 6.72 4.49 -12.43
CA VAL A 160 6.63 4.01 -13.81
C VAL A 160 6.17 5.18 -14.67
N ASP A 161 7.12 5.94 -15.22
CA ASP A 161 6.87 7.17 -15.97
C ASP A 161 6.27 6.91 -17.37
N ASP A 162 6.64 5.78 -18.00
CA ASP A 162 6.02 5.31 -19.24
C ASP A 162 5.10 4.13 -18.97
N LEU A 163 3.78 4.32 -19.10
CA LEU A 163 2.80 3.25 -18.91
C LEU A 163 2.92 2.13 -19.95
N ASN A 164 3.63 2.32 -21.05
CA ASN A 164 3.98 1.19 -21.94
C ASN A 164 4.93 0.19 -21.26
N GLU A 165 5.66 0.61 -20.24
CA GLU A 165 6.54 -0.24 -19.44
C GLU A 165 5.85 -0.81 -18.19
N ALA A 166 4.58 -0.45 -17.95
CA ALA A 166 3.81 -1.03 -16.84
C ALA A 166 3.62 -2.53 -17.05
N THR A 167 3.67 -3.28 -15.96
CA THR A 167 3.59 -4.75 -15.95
C THR A 167 2.69 -5.25 -14.84
N PRO A 168 2.10 -6.46 -14.97
CA PRO A 168 1.43 -7.11 -13.85
C PRO A 168 2.34 -7.18 -12.61
N GLY A 169 1.81 -6.76 -11.46
CA GLY A 169 2.53 -6.63 -10.19
C GLY A 169 2.93 -5.21 -9.82
N ASP A 170 2.94 -4.28 -10.78
CA ASP A 170 3.06 -2.86 -10.48
C ASP A 170 1.81 -2.36 -9.73
N LEU A 171 1.96 -1.26 -8.99
CA LEU A 171 0.91 -0.65 -8.19
C LEU A 171 0.33 0.54 -8.93
N VAL A 172 -1.00 0.64 -8.95
CA VAL A 172 -1.72 1.84 -9.40
C VAL A 172 -2.24 2.58 -8.17
N PHE A 173 -1.95 3.88 -8.10
CA PHE A 173 -2.28 4.74 -6.98
C PHE A 173 -3.38 5.72 -7.35
N PHE A 174 -4.30 5.95 -6.41
CA PHE A 174 -5.44 6.84 -6.60
C PHE A 174 -5.55 7.85 -5.45
N GLY A 175 -6.07 9.03 -5.74
CA GLY A 175 -6.23 10.08 -4.78
C GLY A 175 -6.61 11.41 -5.38
N VAL A 176 -6.29 12.48 -4.67
CA VAL A 176 -6.61 13.84 -5.09
C VAL A 176 -5.31 14.64 -5.18
N GLN A 177 -5.15 15.34 -6.29
CA GLN A 177 -4.19 16.44 -6.36
C GLN A 177 -4.91 17.71 -5.91
N PRO A 178 -4.58 18.29 -4.75
CA PRO A 178 -5.27 19.48 -4.27
C PRO A 178 -5.06 20.65 -5.26
N PRO A 179 -6.09 21.47 -5.53
CA PRO A 179 -5.91 22.69 -6.32
C PRO A 179 -4.88 23.58 -5.62
N ASN A 180 -3.88 24.05 -6.37
CA ASN A 180 -2.75 24.87 -5.89
C ASN A 180 -1.70 24.15 -5.02
N ALA A 181 -1.71 22.82 -4.96
CA ALA A 181 -0.62 22.08 -4.32
C ALA A 181 0.71 22.29 -5.07
N PHE A 182 1.82 22.45 -4.34
CA PHE A 182 3.15 22.39 -4.94
C PHE A 182 3.29 21.11 -5.76
N LYS A 183 3.92 21.19 -6.94
CA LYS A 183 4.18 20.04 -7.81
C LYS A 183 4.83 18.92 -6.99
N GLY A 184 4.11 17.82 -6.78
CA GLY A 184 4.55 16.67 -5.96
C GLY A 184 3.79 16.46 -4.64
N CYS A 185 2.96 17.41 -4.19
CA CYS A 185 2.07 17.18 -3.05
C CYS A 185 0.78 16.50 -3.54
N VAL A 186 0.74 15.17 -3.39
CA VAL A 186 -0.40 14.33 -3.73
C VAL A 186 -0.99 13.70 -2.48
N ASP A 187 -2.32 13.73 -2.36
CA ASP A 187 -3.04 13.01 -1.30
C ASP A 187 -3.48 11.66 -1.86
N VAL A 188 -2.62 10.66 -1.70
CA VAL A 188 -2.88 9.28 -2.15
C VAL A 188 -3.78 8.60 -1.13
N ARG A 189 -4.91 8.07 -1.59
CA ARG A 189 -6.00 7.54 -0.75
C ARG A 189 -6.28 6.06 -0.98
N HIS A 190 -5.90 5.52 -2.13
CA HIS A 190 -6.17 4.13 -2.49
C HIS A 190 -5.05 3.55 -3.36
N VAL A 191 -4.96 2.23 -3.41
CA VAL A 191 -3.98 1.48 -4.20
C VAL A 191 -4.55 0.16 -4.69
N GLY A 192 -4.15 -0.26 -5.88
CA GLY A 192 -4.41 -1.60 -6.43
C GLY A 192 -3.15 -2.22 -7.01
N ILE A 193 -3.14 -3.55 -7.16
CA ILE A 193 -2.08 -4.28 -7.88
C ILE A 193 -2.56 -4.51 -9.30
N ILE A 194 -1.79 -4.05 -10.28
CA ILE A 194 -2.03 -4.29 -11.70
C ILE A 194 -1.91 -5.79 -11.98
N THR A 195 -2.90 -6.37 -12.65
CA THR A 195 -2.90 -7.78 -13.03
C THR A 195 -2.83 -8.00 -14.54
N ALA A 196 -3.20 -7.01 -15.34
CA ALA A 196 -2.98 -7.01 -16.79
C ALA A 196 -2.80 -5.59 -17.32
N VAL A 197 -2.04 -5.48 -18.42
CA VAL A 197 -1.79 -4.23 -19.14
C VAL A 197 -2.11 -4.45 -20.60
N ARG A 198 -2.88 -3.54 -21.21
CA ARG A 198 -3.24 -3.59 -22.63
C ARG A 198 -2.96 -2.24 -23.29
N CYS A 199 -2.01 -2.22 -24.21
CA CYS A 199 -1.76 -1.04 -25.04
C CYS A 199 -2.81 -0.94 -26.15
N ILE A 200 -3.46 0.22 -26.24
CA ILE A 200 -4.48 0.54 -27.23
C ILE A 200 -3.89 1.64 -28.11
N SER A 201 -3.48 1.28 -29.32
CA SER A 201 -2.91 2.24 -30.28
C SER A 201 -4.00 2.70 -31.26
N GLY A 202 -4.26 4.00 -31.28
CA GLY A 202 -5.08 4.68 -32.29
C GLY A 202 -4.22 5.58 -33.19
N SER A 203 -4.82 6.14 -34.25
CA SER A 203 -4.12 6.99 -35.24
C SER A 203 -3.61 8.33 -34.67
N SER A 204 -4.08 8.78 -33.51
CA SER A 204 -3.76 10.10 -32.94
C SER A 204 -3.37 10.11 -31.45
N ALA A 205 -3.56 9.01 -30.72
CA ALA A 205 -3.14 8.86 -29.31
C ALA A 205 -2.91 7.39 -28.98
N SER A 206 -1.91 7.11 -28.12
CA SER A 206 -1.78 5.80 -27.48
C SER A 206 -2.48 5.86 -26.12
N CYS A 207 -3.25 4.83 -25.80
CA CYS A 207 -3.83 4.64 -24.48
C CYS A 207 -3.29 3.35 -23.88
N VAL A 208 -3.21 3.28 -22.55
CA VAL A 208 -2.93 2.04 -21.84
C VAL A 208 -4.09 1.75 -20.91
N GLU A 209 -4.59 0.53 -20.98
CA GLU A 209 -5.55 0.01 -20.03
C GLU A 209 -4.82 -0.80 -18.96
N LEU A 210 -5.04 -0.41 -17.71
CA LEU A 210 -4.51 -1.05 -16.52
C LEU A 210 -5.66 -1.78 -15.85
N ALA A 211 -5.68 -3.11 -15.91
CA ALA A 211 -6.56 -3.92 -15.09
C ALA A 211 -5.87 -4.20 -13.75
N PHE A 212 -6.59 -4.09 -12.64
CA PHE A 212 -6.02 -4.22 -11.30
C PHE A 212 -7.00 -4.85 -10.32
N ALA A 213 -6.45 -5.42 -9.25
CA ALA A 213 -7.21 -5.92 -8.11
C ALA A 213 -7.02 -4.99 -6.91
N SER A 214 -8.12 -4.65 -6.22
CA SER A 214 -8.07 -3.85 -5.00
C SER A 214 -9.26 -4.14 -4.07
N VAL A 215 -9.21 -3.61 -2.84
CA VAL A 215 -10.31 -3.67 -1.86
C VAL A 215 -10.77 -2.26 -1.54
N THR A 216 -11.95 -1.88 -2.01
CA THR A 216 -12.51 -0.55 -1.80
C THR A 216 -13.34 -0.48 -0.52
N ASP A 217 -13.31 0.66 0.17
CA ASP A 217 -14.19 0.96 1.29
C ASP A 217 -15.68 0.89 0.83
N PRO A 218 -16.61 0.31 1.60
CA PRO A 218 -18.02 0.17 1.20
C PRO A 218 -18.74 1.50 0.92
N ILE A 219 -18.28 2.61 1.48
CA ILE A 219 -18.83 3.96 1.21
C ILE A 219 -18.32 4.47 -0.15
N ALA A 220 -17.09 4.07 -0.51
CA ALA A 220 -16.43 4.52 -1.73
C ALA A 220 -16.53 3.56 -2.91
N GLY A 221 -16.87 2.29 -2.67
CA GLY A 221 -16.90 1.24 -3.67
C GLY A 221 -17.62 -0.02 -3.16
N ARG A 222 -17.07 -1.19 -3.46
CA ARG A 222 -17.78 -2.47 -3.34
C ARG A 222 -17.63 -3.15 -1.99
N GLY A 223 -16.70 -2.72 -1.13
CA GLY A 223 -16.49 -3.33 0.18
C GLY A 223 -15.86 -4.73 0.14
N ILE A 224 -15.36 -5.17 -1.02
CA ILE A 224 -14.79 -6.50 -1.25
C ILE A 224 -13.58 -6.39 -2.19
N VAL A 225 -12.72 -7.43 -2.21
CA VAL A 225 -11.75 -7.62 -3.29
C VAL A 225 -12.51 -7.74 -4.61
N ALA A 226 -12.15 -6.90 -5.57
CA ALA A 226 -12.70 -6.91 -6.92
C ALA A 226 -11.63 -6.56 -7.94
N ARG A 227 -11.90 -6.91 -9.19
CA ARG A 227 -11.16 -6.42 -10.35
C ARG A 227 -11.83 -5.16 -10.88
N ASP A 228 -10.99 -4.21 -11.27
CA ASP A 228 -11.35 -2.97 -11.95
C ASP A 228 -10.35 -2.73 -13.08
N SER A 229 -10.65 -1.79 -13.98
CA SER A 229 -9.67 -1.31 -14.95
C SER A 229 -9.85 0.17 -15.26
N VAL A 230 -8.75 0.81 -15.62
CA VAL A 230 -8.70 2.22 -16.04
C VAL A 230 -7.93 2.34 -17.36
N ILE A 231 -8.45 3.12 -18.28
CA ILE A 231 -7.79 3.51 -19.52
C ILE A 231 -7.16 4.90 -19.31
N VAL A 232 -5.85 4.98 -19.42
CA VAL A 232 -5.09 6.23 -19.34
C VAL A 232 -4.64 6.64 -20.74
N PRO A 233 -5.07 7.81 -21.26
CA PRO A 233 -4.60 8.30 -22.55
C PRO A 233 -3.21 8.94 -22.41
N SER A 234 -2.45 8.89 -23.49
CA SER A 234 -1.23 9.67 -23.65
C SER A 234 -1.46 10.87 -24.55
N ARG A 235 -0.63 11.88 -24.36
CA ARG A 235 -0.45 13.00 -25.27
C ARG A 235 0.95 12.91 -25.87
N SER A 236 1.03 12.78 -27.18
CA SER A 236 2.27 12.98 -27.91
C SER A 236 2.56 14.48 -28.01
N SER A 237 3.75 14.89 -27.62
CA SER A 237 4.24 16.22 -27.94
C SER A 237 4.85 16.20 -29.35
N THR A 238 4.43 17.13 -30.21
CA THR A 238 5.04 17.29 -31.53
C THR A 238 6.50 17.71 -31.34
N PRO A 239 7.47 17.15 -32.07
CA PRO A 239 8.85 17.61 -32.01
C PRO A 239 8.88 19.11 -32.30
N GLY A 240 9.43 19.90 -31.37
CA GLY A 240 9.79 21.29 -31.67
C GLY A 240 10.76 21.32 -32.86
N ALA A 241 10.72 22.39 -33.66
CA ALA A 241 11.47 22.57 -34.92
C ALA A 241 13.01 22.45 -34.85
N ARG A 242 13.57 22.00 -33.73
CA ARG A 242 15.00 21.74 -33.52
C ARG A 242 15.23 20.35 -32.92
N GLY A 243 14.79 19.30 -33.62
CA GLY A 243 15.28 17.93 -33.43
C GLY A 243 15.08 17.31 -32.04
N GLY A 244 14.00 17.64 -31.33
CA GLY A 244 13.70 17.06 -30.02
C GLY A 244 13.07 15.67 -30.11
N ASN A 245 13.49 14.75 -29.24
CA ASN A 245 12.85 13.44 -29.05
C ASN A 245 11.35 13.61 -28.76
N TRP A 246 10.54 12.68 -29.25
CA TRP A 246 9.14 12.57 -28.85
C TRP A 246 9.10 12.27 -27.35
N SER A 247 8.46 13.13 -26.56
CA SER A 247 8.12 12.80 -25.17
C SER A 247 6.63 12.49 -25.07
N THR A 248 6.32 11.28 -24.62
CA THR A 248 4.97 10.85 -24.28
C THR A 248 4.64 11.36 -22.87
N THR A 249 3.50 12.01 -22.71
CA THR A 249 3.01 12.41 -21.38
C THR A 249 1.67 11.73 -21.13
N TRP A 250 1.55 11.00 -20.03
CA TRP A 250 0.31 10.32 -19.65
C TRP A 250 -0.65 11.27 -18.94
N GLU A 251 -1.90 11.33 -19.42
CA GLU A 251 -2.93 12.25 -18.94
C GLU A 251 -3.83 11.54 -17.92
N PHE A 252 -3.31 11.25 -16.72
CA PHE A 252 -4.07 10.57 -15.65
C PHE A 252 -5.41 11.25 -15.30
N GLY A 253 -5.46 12.59 -15.34
CA GLY A 253 -6.70 13.36 -15.12
C GLY A 253 -7.77 13.21 -16.21
N ARG A 254 -7.48 12.48 -17.29
CA ARG A 254 -8.42 12.10 -18.35
C ARG A 254 -8.64 10.59 -18.41
N ALA A 255 -8.21 9.85 -17.38
CA ALA A 255 -8.48 8.43 -17.31
C ALA A 255 -9.99 8.18 -17.21
N ARG A 256 -10.41 7.03 -17.77
CA ARG A 256 -11.80 6.55 -17.77
C ARG A 256 -11.84 5.08 -17.38
N PRO A 257 -12.97 4.55 -16.88
CA PRO A 257 -13.03 3.12 -16.60
C PRO A 257 -12.82 2.31 -17.90
N GLY A 258 -12.33 1.08 -17.75
CA GLY A 258 -12.27 0.15 -18.87
C GLY A 258 -13.67 -0.28 -19.32
N PRO A 259 -13.82 -0.83 -20.54
CA PRO A 259 -15.11 -1.03 -21.18
C PRO A 259 -16.05 -1.97 -20.40
N GLU A 260 -15.49 -2.95 -19.69
CA GLU A 260 -16.24 -3.91 -18.87
C GLU A 260 -16.78 -3.29 -17.56
N HIS A 261 -16.32 -2.08 -17.22
CA HIS A 261 -16.61 -1.40 -15.96
C HIS A 261 -17.27 -0.02 -16.16
N GLU A 262 -17.58 0.36 -17.41
CA GLU A 262 -18.31 1.59 -17.70
C GLU A 262 -19.69 1.57 -17.01
N GLY A 263 -20.03 2.68 -16.34
CA GLY A 263 -21.29 2.79 -15.58
C GLY A 263 -21.28 2.16 -14.19
N ASP A 264 -20.23 1.42 -13.79
CA ASP A 264 -20.05 1.00 -12.39
C ASP A 264 -19.49 2.16 -11.56
N ALA A 265 -20.25 2.60 -10.57
CA ALA A 265 -19.94 3.80 -9.79
C ALA A 265 -18.60 3.75 -9.03
N ALA A 266 -18.13 2.56 -8.64
CA ALA A 266 -16.84 2.41 -7.97
C ALA A 266 -15.69 2.58 -8.96
N SER A 267 -15.83 1.98 -10.15
CA SER A 267 -14.86 2.04 -11.25
C SER A 267 -14.72 3.44 -11.81
N GLU A 268 -15.86 4.12 -12.02
CA GLU A 268 -15.90 5.53 -12.45
C GLU A 268 -15.14 6.43 -11.47
N ARG A 269 -15.36 6.24 -10.15
CA ARG A 269 -14.67 7.02 -9.13
C ARG A 269 -13.16 6.76 -9.11
N LEU A 270 -12.75 5.51 -9.26
CA LEU A 270 -11.33 5.14 -9.35
C LEU A 270 -10.69 5.78 -10.59
N ALA A 271 -11.34 5.69 -11.75
CA ALA A 271 -10.85 6.29 -12.99
C ALA A 271 -10.62 7.80 -12.87
N GLN A 272 -11.53 8.52 -12.19
CA GLN A 272 -11.41 9.97 -11.98
C GLN A 272 -10.29 10.36 -11.02
N THR A 273 -9.71 9.41 -10.28
CA THR A 273 -8.75 9.68 -9.21
C THR A 273 -7.41 8.99 -9.42
N VAL A 274 -7.13 8.42 -10.60
CA VAL A 274 -5.82 7.84 -10.92
C VAL A 274 -4.74 8.93 -10.80
N LEU A 275 -3.66 8.62 -10.10
CA LEU A 275 -2.55 9.56 -9.88
C LEU A 275 -1.26 9.12 -10.56
N SER A 276 -0.86 7.87 -10.36
CA SER A 276 0.44 7.36 -10.79
C SER A 276 0.47 5.83 -10.80
N VAL A 277 1.51 5.28 -11.42
CA VAL A 277 1.88 3.87 -11.34
C VAL A 277 3.28 3.79 -10.72
N GLY A 278 3.49 2.82 -9.83
CA GLY A 278 4.77 2.60 -9.18
C GLY A 278 5.11 1.11 -9.07
N ARG A 279 6.40 0.80 -9.11
CA ARG A 279 6.95 -0.55 -9.09
C ARG A 279 7.68 -0.83 -7.79
N CYS A 280 7.24 -1.84 -7.05
CA CYS A 280 7.99 -2.34 -5.90
C CYS A 280 9.07 -3.30 -6.39
N ARG A 281 10.35 -3.00 -6.13
CA ARG A 281 11.47 -3.89 -6.49
C ARG A 281 12.05 -4.70 -5.33
N ARG A 282 11.74 -4.28 -4.10
CA ARG A 282 12.27 -4.86 -2.86
C ARG A 282 11.28 -4.69 -1.71
N GLY A 283 11.63 -5.26 -0.56
CA GLY A 283 10.98 -4.93 0.71
C GLY A 283 11.71 -3.82 1.45
N VAL A 284 11.12 -3.38 2.56
CA VAL A 284 11.68 -2.39 3.49
C VAL A 284 12.94 -2.95 4.15
N GLU A 285 14.01 -2.18 4.07
CA GLU A 285 15.32 -2.48 4.64
C GLU A 285 15.64 -1.60 5.84
N GLY A 286 15.16 -0.35 5.85
CA GLY A 286 15.45 0.62 6.90
C GLY A 286 14.41 1.72 7.03
N ALA A 287 14.67 2.67 7.93
CA ALA A 287 13.77 3.80 8.15
C ALA A 287 13.79 4.82 6.99
N ASP A 288 14.89 4.89 6.22
CA ASP A 288 15.00 5.78 5.05
C ASP A 288 14.08 5.38 3.88
N ASP A 289 13.47 4.20 3.94
CA ASP A 289 12.48 3.73 2.97
C ASP A 289 11.09 4.33 3.18
N LEU A 290 10.89 5.00 4.31
CA LEU A 290 9.66 5.70 4.65
C LEU A 290 9.83 7.21 4.47
N PRO A 291 8.75 7.92 4.11
CA PRO A 291 8.78 9.38 4.04
C PRO A 291 9.21 9.97 5.40
N ARG A 292 10.09 10.97 5.38
CA ARG A 292 10.61 11.60 6.60
C ARG A 292 9.52 12.41 7.30
N GLY A 293 9.28 12.10 8.58
CA GLY A 293 8.35 12.80 9.46
C GLY A 293 7.11 11.98 9.77
N ARG A 294 6.62 12.02 11.03
CA ARG A 294 5.28 11.53 11.36
C ARG A 294 4.28 12.40 10.58
N THR A 295 3.79 11.91 9.46
CA THR A 295 2.57 12.46 8.88
C THR A 295 1.46 12.13 9.86
N ALA A 296 1.09 13.12 10.68
CA ALA A 296 -0.17 13.09 11.39
C ALA A 296 -1.24 12.72 10.36
N SER A 297 -1.91 11.60 10.58
CA SER A 297 -3.09 11.24 9.82
C SER A 297 -4.01 12.42 9.76
N SER A 298 -4.21 12.95 8.55
CA SER A 298 -5.28 13.87 8.19
C SER A 298 -5.82 14.68 9.38
N ALA A 299 -4.95 15.45 10.05
CA ALA A 299 -5.42 16.45 10.98
C ALA A 299 -6.14 17.46 10.09
N ARG A 300 -7.46 17.52 10.26
CA ARG A 300 -8.37 18.44 9.60
C ARG A 300 -7.66 19.77 9.33
N CYS A 301 -7.56 20.15 8.06
CA CYS A 301 -7.37 21.54 7.71
C CYS A 301 -8.52 22.35 8.33
N GLY A 302 -8.19 23.31 9.20
CA GLY A 302 -9.09 24.35 9.71
C GLY A 302 -9.52 24.11 11.18
N GLY A 303 -9.27 25.02 12.14
CA GLY A 303 -9.02 26.44 11.99
C GLY A 303 -8.21 27.04 13.13
N SER A 304 -7.47 28.08 12.74
CA SER A 304 -6.77 29.02 13.60
C SER A 304 -7.70 29.67 14.61
N SER A 305 -7.14 29.90 15.79
CA SER A 305 -7.59 30.82 16.81
C SER A 305 -8.12 32.14 16.24
N ARG A 306 -9.31 32.54 16.70
CA ARG A 306 -9.61 33.87 17.24
C ARG A 306 -10.56 33.69 18.41
#